data_AF-A0A9W5Q4D5-F1
#
_entry.id   AF-A0A9W5Q4D5-F1
#
_cell.length_a   1.000
_cell.length_b   1.000
_cell.length_c   1.000
_cell.angle_alpha   90.00
_cell.angle_beta   90.00
_cell.angle_gamma   90.00
#
_symmetry.space_group_name_H-M   'P 1'
#
loop_
_entity.id
_entity.type
_entity.pdbx_description
1 polymer ?
#
loop_
_entity_poly.entity_id
_entity_poly.type
_entity_poly.pdbx_seq_one_letter_code
_entity_poly.pdbx_strand_id
1 'polypeptide(L)'
;MAPTRWGYASNKEVGLPEPSGITKRLEYMGSTPSKASRTGKEVIERMKNEDPPKIRTVRGKTEFLDGNNKWRPLSEADMAHKTDAVTWWNEVGRKYGPKSKEVRDWMRDPDNYYLEHYSKNRSEGASLGQTYLPPDN
;
A
#
# COMPACT_ATOMS: atom_id res chain seq x y z
N MET A 1 47.90 7.89 -18.88
CA MET A 1 46.77 8.41 -18.06
C MET A 1 45.61 7.43 -18.20
N ALA A 2 45.29 6.68 -17.13
CA ALA A 2 44.12 5.81 -17.08
C ALA A 2 43.18 6.35 -15.99
N PRO A 3 41.86 6.45 -16.22
CA PRO A 3 40.94 6.83 -15.16
C PRO A 3 40.71 5.63 -14.23
N THR A 4 40.97 5.81 -12.94
CA THR A 4 40.65 4.84 -11.88
C THR A 4 39.13 4.77 -11.68
N ARG A 5 38.67 3.52 -11.69
CA ARG A 5 37.30 3.04 -11.54
C ARG A 5 36.81 3.32 -10.12
N TRP A 6 35.79 4.15 -9.96
CA TRP A 6 35.04 4.27 -8.69
C TRP A 6 34.28 2.96 -8.44
N GLY A 7 34.86 2.07 -7.65
CA GLY A 7 34.16 0.93 -7.06
C GLY A 7 33.50 1.38 -5.76
N TYR A 8 32.18 1.38 -5.69
CA TYR A 8 31.50 1.43 -4.39
C TYR A 8 31.75 0.09 -3.69
N ALA A 9 32.36 0.14 -2.50
CA ALA A 9 32.49 -1.02 -1.62
C ALA A 9 31.10 -1.51 -1.21
N SER A 10 30.90 -2.82 -1.22
CA SER A 10 29.66 -3.46 -0.77
C SER A 10 29.56 -3.36 0.76
N ASN A 11 28.34 -3.18 1.28
CA ASN A 11 28.03 -3.07 2.72
C ASN A 11 28.59 -4.25 3.56
N LYS A 12 28.93 -5.37 2.92
CA LYS A 12 29.51 -6.56 3.54
C LYS A 12 30.92 -6.35 4.11
N GLU A 13 31.67 -5.36 3.61
CA GLU A 13 33.05 -5.07 4.08
C GLU A 13 33.11 -4.11 5.29
N VAL A 14 32.01 -3.40 5.60
CA VAL A 14 31.98 -2.33 6.61
C VAL A 14 31.31 -2.71 7.92
N GLY A 15 30.93 -3.97 8.12
CA GLY A 15 30.36 -4.45 9.38
C GLY A 15 29.02 -3.80 9.77
N LEU A 16 28.33 -3.17 8.81
CA LEU A 16 27.00 -2.64 9.03
C LEU A 16 26.01 -3.82 9.09
N PRO A 17 25.08 -3.84 10.05
CA PRO A 17 24.04 -4.85 10.06
C PRO A 17 23.27 -4.77 8.74
N GLU A 18 23.20 -5.89 8.01
CA GLU A 18 22.31 -6.04 6.86
C GLU A 18 20.91 -5.63 7.33
N PRO A 19 20.30 -4.57 6.76
CA PRO A 19 18.97 -4.18 7.19
C PRO A 19 18.07 -5.39 7.00
N SER A 20 17.38 -5.81 8.06
CA SER A 20 16.44 -6.91 8.04
C SER A 20 15.15 -6.54 7.27
N GLY A 21 15.29 -5.90 6.10
CA GLY A 21 14.42 -5.81 4.91
C GLY A 21 12.96 -5.39 5.07
N ILE A 22 12.45 -5.29 6.29
CA ILE A 22 11.03 -5.19 6.59
C ILE A 22 10.79 -3.77 7.09
N THR A 23 9.96 -3.04 6.36
CA THR A 23 9.52 -1.71 6.79
C THR A 23 8.66 -1.84 8.04
N LYS A 24 8.67 -0.83 8.92
CA LYS A 24 7.76 -0.78 10.09
C LYS A 24 6.30 -1.05 9.73
N ARG A 25 5.89 -0.60 8.54
CA ARG A 25 4.58 -0.90 7.98
C ARG A 25 4.31 -2.40 7.85
N LEU A 26 5.25 -3.17 7.29
CA LEU A 26 5.12 -4.62 7.17
C LEU A 26 5.29 -5.34 8.51
N GLU A 27 6.09 -4.78 9.41
CA GLU A 27 6.26 -5.28 10.77
C GLU A 27 4.95 -5.17 11.56
N TYR A 28 4.33 -3.98 11.56
CA TYR A 28 3.18 -3.65 12.39
C TYR A 28 1.83 -4.02 11.76
N MET A 29 1.64 -3.67 10.48
CA MET A 29 0.35 -3.85 9.80
C MET A 29 0.30 -5.14 8.96
N GLY A 30 1.44 -5.61 8.45
CA GLY A 30 1.49 -6.67 7.45
C GLY A 30 1.23 -6.16 6.02
N SER A 31 1.09 -7.04 5.03
CA SER A 31 1.00 -6.67 3.60
C SER A 31 -0.36 -6.10 3.20
N THR A 32 -0.39 -5.14 2.26
CA THR A 32 -1.63 -4.69 1.61
C THR A 32 -2.23 -5.87 0.84
N PRO A 33 -3.54 -6.11 0.92
CA PRO A 33 -4.19 -7.14 0.12
C PRO A 33 -3.93 -6.91 -1.38
N SER A 34 -3.77 -7.99 -2.14
CA SER A 34 -3.70 -7.90 -3.59
C SER A 34 -5.10 -7.78 -4.19
N LYS A 35 -5.22 -7.23 -5.39
CA LYS A 35 -6.49 -7.17 -6.15
C LYS A 35 -7.10 -8.56 -6.43
N ALA A 36 -6.26 -9.60 -6.45
CA ALA A 36 -6.69 -10.98 -6.66
C ALA A 36 -7.11 -11.70 -5.35
N SER A 37 -6.82 -11.11 -4.19
CA SER A 37 -7.24 -11.63 -2.89
C SER A 37 -8.76 -11.49 -2.70
N ARG A 38 -9.32 -12.15 -1.67
CA ARG A 38 -10.72 -12.00 -1.29
C ARG A 38 -11.11 -10.52 -1.10
N THR A 39 -10.37 -9.80 -0.26
CA THR A 39 -10.57 -8.36 -0.02
C THR A 39 -10.47 -7.54 -1.30
N GLY A 40 -9.49 -7.83 -2.16
CA GLY A 40 -9.33 -7.12 -3.44
C GLY A 40 -10.50 -7.33 -4.41
N LYS A 41 -11.03 -8.54 -4.47
CA LYS A 41 -12.23 -8.86 -5.28
C LYS A 41 -13.47 -8.16 -4.75
N GLU A 42 -13.66 -8.14 -3.43
CA GLU A 42 -14.76 -7.43 -2.77
C GLU A 42 -14.71 -5.92 -3.06
N VAL A 43 -13.52 -5.30 -3.06
CA VAL A 43 -13.34 -3.89 -3.46
C VAL A 43 -13.74 -3.65 -4.91
N ILE A 44 -13.28 -4.51 -5.83
CA ILE A 44 -13.61 -4.39 -7.26
C ILE A 44 -15.11 -4.56 -7.49
N GLU A 45 -15.74 -5.53 -6.84
CA GLU A 45 -17.16 -5.79 -6.94
C GLU A 45 -17.98 -4.62 -6.39
N ARG A 46 -17.62 -4.10 -5.21
CA ARG A 46 -18.24 -2.90 -4.65
C ARG A 46 -18.12 -1.72 -5.62
N MET A 47 -16.91 -1.40 -6.10
CA MET A 47 -16.69 -0.27 -7.00
C MET A 47 -17.39 -0.42 -8.36
N LYS A 48 -17.65 -1.66 -8.80
CA LYS A 48 -18.46 -1.95 -9.99
C LYS A 48 -19.94 -1.64 -9.78
N ASN A 49 -20.43 -1.81 -8.55
CA ASN A 49 -21.84 -1.60 -8.18
C ASN A 49 -22.11 -0.21 -7.57
N GLU A 50 -21.10 0.65 -7.48
CA GLU A 50 -21.28 2.07 -7.14
C GLU A 50 -22.09 2.80 -8.23
N ASP A 51 -22.75 3.91 -7.86
CA ASP A 51 -23.49 4.77 -8.79
C ASP A 51 -22.93 6.22 -8.74
N PRO A 52 -22.23 6.69 -9.79
CA PRO A 52 -21.89 5.97 -11.01
C PRO A 52 -20.81 4.88 -10.78
N PRO A 53 -20.76 3.84 -11.64
CA PRO A 53 -19.79 2.75 -11.48
C PRO A 53 -18.37 3.25 -11.71
N LYS A 54 -17.45 2.82 -10.84
CA LYS A 54 -16.01 3.13 -10.93
C LYS A 54 -15.19 2.00 -11.51
N ILE A 55 -15.82 0.89 -11.88
CA ILE A 55 -15.23 -0.21 -12.63
C ILE A 55 -16.07 -0.47 -13.87
N ARG A 56 -15.42 -0.66 -15.02
CA ARG A 56 -16.09 -1.02 -16.27
C ARG A 56 -15.30 -2.04 -17.05
N THR A 57 -15.96 -2.72 -17.96
CA THR A 57 -15.31 -3.60 -18.94
C THR A 57 -15.56 -3.07 -20.34
N VAL A 58 -14.48 -2.70 -21.04
CA VAL A 58 -14.53 -2.20 -22.42
C VAL A 58 -13.68 -3.11 -23.29
N ARG A 59 -14.28 -3.71 -24.33
CA ARG A 59 -13.60 -4.62 -25.28
C ARG A 59 -12.83 -5.75 -24.55
N GLY A 60 -13.45 -6.34 -23.53
CA GLY A 60 -12.86 -7.43 -22.73
C GLY A 60 -11.76 -7.01 -21.75
N LYS A 61 -11.47 -5.71 -21.62
CA LYS A 61 -10.49 -5.18 -20.66
C LYS A 61 -11.21 -4.48 -19.51
N THR A 62 -10.83 -4.82 -18.28
CA THR A 62 -11.35 -4.16 -17.08
C THR A 62 -10.55 -2.91 -16.77
N GLU A 63 -11.26 -1.80 -16.60
CA GLU A 63 -10.73 -0.48 -16.25
C GLU A 63 -11.34 0.00 -14.93
N PHE A 64 -10.59 0.83 -14.21
CA PHE A 64 -11.05 1.55 -13.03
C PHE A 64 -10.98 3.06 -13.27
N LEU A 65 -11.86 3.81 -12.62
CA LEU A 65 -11.82 5.27 -12.60
C LEU A 65 -10.84 5.72 -11.51
N ASP A 66 -9.71 6.32 -11.92
CA ASP A 66 -8.71 6.86 -10.99
C ASP A 66 -9.20 8.15 -10.30
N GLY A 67 -8.51 8.60 -9.25
CA GLY A 67 -8.90 9.81 -8.52
C GLY A 67 -8.72 11.10 -9.30
N ASN A 68 -8.26 11.05 -10.56
CA ASN A 68 -8.22 12.16 -11.50
C ASN A 68 -9.32 12.05 -12.57
N ASN A 69 -10.35 11.21 -12.32
CA ASN A 69 -11.46 10.94 -13.22
C ASN A 69 -11.05 10.37 -14.59
N LYS A 70 -9.94 9.63 -14.64
CA LYS A 70 -9.48 8.95 -15.86
C LYS A 70 -9.65 7.44 -15.71
N TRP A 71 -10.22 6.84 -16.75
CA TRP A 71 -10.28 5.39 -16.87
C TRP A 71 -8.89 4.82 -17.17
N ARG A 72 -8.47 3.86 -16.36
CA ARG A 72 -7.14 3.22 -16.40
C ARG A 72 -7.26 1.70 -16.38
N PRO A 73 -6.34 0.96 -17.00
CA PRO A 73 -6.28 -0.50 -16.86
C PRO A 73 -6.13 -0.93 -15.40
N LEU A 74 -6.81 -2.01 -15.00
CA LEU A 74 -6.71 -2.54 -13.63
C LEU A 74 -5.26 -2.89 -13.21
N SER A 75 -4.38 -3.18 -14.17
CA SER A 75 -2.94 -3.42 -13.93
C SER A 75 -2.21 -2.20 -13.37
N GLU A 76 -2.70 -0.98 -13.63
CA GLU A 76 -2.13 0.28 -13.11
C GLU A 76 -2.69 0.67 -11.74
N ALA A 77 -3.61 -0.12 -11.17
CA ALA A 77 -4.22 0.17 -9.89
C ALA A 77 -3.40 -0.42 -8.73
N ASP A 78 -3.24 0.34 -7.65
CA ASP A 78 -2.90 -0.18 -6.33
C ASP A 78 -4.17 -0.19 -5.44
N MET A 79 -4.17 -1.03 -4.40
CA MET A 79 -5.18 -1.00 -3.33
C MET A 79 -4.82 0.15 -2.38
N ALA A 80 -5.38 1.32 -2.63
CA ALA A 80 -5.17 2.52 -1.82
C ALA A 80 -6.03 2.45 -0.56
N HIS A 81 -5.49 2.90 0.58
CA HIS A 81 -6.28 2.98 1.81
C HIS A 81 -7.09 4.28 1.81
N LYS A 82 -8.33 4.24 2.31
CA LYS A 82 -9.14 5.45 2.53
C LYS A 82 -8.59 6.30 3.67
N THR A 83 -8.08 5.65 4.70
CA THR A 83 -7.29 6.27 5.77
C THR A 83 -5.89 5.69 5.70
N ASP A 84 -4.88 6.55 5.60
CA ASP A 84 -3.50 6.11 5.48
C ASP A 84 -3.10 5.15 6.61
N ALA A 85 -2.45 4.05 6.23
CA ALA A 85 -2.10 2.99 7.18
C ALA A 85 -1.23 3.49 8.34
N VAL A 86 -0.37 4.49 8.09
CA VAL A 86 0.46 5.11 9.14
C VAL A 86 -0.38 5.97 10.09
N THR A 87 -1.35 6.70 9.57
CA THR A 87 -2.27 7.54 10.35
C THR A 87 -3.15 6.67 11.23
N TRP A 88 -3.79 5.66 10.65
CA TRP A 88 -4.63 4.73 11.42
C TRP A 88 -3.81 3.98 12.49
N TRP A 89 -2.59 3.55 12.17
CA TRP A 89 -1.70 2.94 13.15
C TRP A 89 -1.40 3.88 14.32
N ASN A 90 -1.00 5.12 14.02
CA ASN A 90 -0.60 6.09 15.05
C ASN A 90 -1.78 6.50 15.96
N GLU A 91 -2.99 6.60 15.42
CA GLU A 91 -4.18 7.01 16.17
C GLU A 91 -4.88 5.86 16.92
N VAL A 92 -4.90 4.68 16.30
CA VAL A 92 -5.74 3.55 16.71
C VAL A 92 -4.94 2.26 16.83
N GLY A 93 -4.32 1.82 15.73
CA GLY A 93 -3.75 0.47 15.60
C GLY A 93 -2.69 0.13 16.64
N ARG A 94 -1.83 1.09 17.00
CA ARG A 94 -0.71 0.89 17.93
C ARG A 94 -1.14 0.45 19.34
N LYS A 95 -2.40 0.70 19.73
CA LYS A 95 -2.97 0.31 21.03
C LYS A 95 -3.28 -1.19 21.11
N TYR A 96 -3.46 -1.85 19.97
CA TYR A 96 -3.71 -3.30 19.90
C TYR A 96 -2.43 -4.13 19.74
N GLY A 97 -1.36 -3.50 19.24
CA GLY A 97 -0.07 -4.12 19.00
C GLY A 97 0.12 -4.66 17.58
N PRO A 98 1.38 -4.94 17.18
CA PRO A 98 1.73 -5.39 15.83
C PRO A 98 0.97 -6.65 15.42
N LYS A 99 0.32 -6.62 14.25
CA LYS A 99 -0.38 -7.76 13.64
C LYS A 99 -1.40 -8.44 14.57
N SER A 100 -1.96 -7.68 15.53
CA SER A 100 -3.08 -8.14 16.34
C SER A 100 -4.26 -8.55 15.47
N LYS A 101 -5.28 -9.17 16.08
CA LYS A 101 -6.51 -9.52 15.36
C LYS A 101 -7.16 -8.27 14.77
N GLU A 102 -7.25 -7.19 15.54
CA GLU A 102 -7.86 -5.91 15.15
C GLU A 102 -7.11 -5.25 13.99
N VAL A 103 -5.78 -5.23 14.04
CA VAL A 103 -4.94 -4.69 12.95
C VAL A 103 -5.14 -5.51 11.67
N ARG A 104 -5.20 -6.84 11.79
CA ARG A 104 -5.42 -7.72 10.64
C ARG A 104 -6.83 -7.62 10.07
N ASP A 105 -7.82 -7.44 10.93
CA ASP A 105 -9.21 -7.26 10.53
C ASP A 105 -9.35 -5.94 9.76
N TRP A 106 -8.76 -4.84 10.27
CA TRP A 106 -8.71 -3.56 9.57
C TRP A 106 -8.03 -3.67 8.19
N MET A 107 -6.87 -4.34 8.13
CA MET A 107 -6.13 -4.58 6.89
C MET A 107 -6.85 -5.46 5.87
N ARG A 108 -7.88 -6.22 6.28
CA ARG A 108 -8.62 -7.17 5.42
C ARG A 108 -10.04 -6.72 5.12
N ASP A 109 -10.48 -5.64 5.74
CA ASP A 109 -11.77 -5.04 5.50
C ASP A 109 -11.74 -4.30 4.14
N PRO A 110 -12.54 -4.74 3.15
CA PRO A 110 -12.58 -4.08 1.85
C PRO A 110 -13.04 -2.62 1.94
N ASP A 111 -13.77 -2.23 2.98
CA ASP A 111 -14.26 -0.85 3.13
C ASP A 111 -13.18 0.15 3.51
N ASN A 112 -11.99 -0.32 3.89
CA ASN A 112 -10.82 0.53 4.08
C ASN A 112 -10.08 0.84 2.77
N TYR A 113 -10.52 0.31 1.63
CA TYR A 113 -9.79 0.41 0.36
C TYR A 113 -10.59 1.00 -0.79
N TYR A 114 -9.86 1.54 -1.77
CA TYR A 114 -10.32 1.81 -3.13
C TYR A 114 -9.16 1.56 -4.12
N LEU A 115 -9.45 1.61 -5.42
CA LEU A 115 -8.43 1.49 -6.46
C LEU A 115 -7.96 2.87 -6.91
N GLU A 116 -6.64 3.08 -6.90
CA GLU A 116 -6.01 4.32 -7.35
C GLU A 116 -4.79 4.01 -8.21
N HIS A 117 -4.45 4.91 -9.13
CA HIS A 117 -3.25 4.79 -9.94
C HIS A 117 -2.00 4.71 -9.06
N TYR A 118 -1.16 3.69 -9.28
CA TYR A 118 -0.01 3.37 -8.43
C TYR A 118 0.89 4.57 -8.14
N SER A 119 1.11 5.45 -9.13
CA SER A 119 2.00 6.61 -8.96
C SER A 119 1.44 7.63 -7.99
N LYS A 120 0.12 7.85 -8.03
CA LYS A 120 -0.56 8.82 -7.16
C LYS A 120 -0.62 8.28 -5.74
N ASN A 121 -1.14 7.07 -5.57
CA ASN A 121 -1.22 6.37 -4.29
C ASN A 121 0.14 6.33 -3.56
N ARG A 122 1.22 6.04 -4.27
CA ARG A 122 2.57 5.99 -3.67
C ARG A 122 3.11 7.38 -3.33
N SER A 123 2.84 8.38 -4.17
CA SER A 123 3.26 9.77 -3.91
C SER A 123 2.54 10.35 -2.70
N GLU A 124 1.23 10.15 -2.59
CA GLU A 124 0.42 10.64 -1.48
C GLU A 124 0.94 10.08 -0.15
N GLY A 125 1.17 8.77 -0.08
CA GLY A 125 1.76 8.15 1.12
C GLY A 125 3.15 8.69 1.48
N ALA A 126 3.99 9.01 0.48
CA ALA A 126 5.30 9.62 0.73
C ALA A 126 5.19 11.08 1.21
N SER A 127 4.17 11.82 0.75
CA SER A 127 3.95 13.23 1.09
C SER A 127 3.33 13.46 2.48
N LEU A 128 2.87 12.41 3.18
CA LEU A 128 2.27 12.55 4.52
C LEU A 128 3.22 13.06 5.59
N GLY A 129 4.53 12.86 5.43
CA GLY A 129 5.54 13.22 6.44
C GLY A 129 5.41 12.46 7.77
N GLN A 130 4.60 11.39 7.82
CA GLN A 130 4.38 10.59 9.02
C GLN A 130 5.27 9.36 9.07
N THR A 131 5.65 8.95 10.27
CA THR A 131 6.33 7.67 10.52
C THR A 131 5.53 6.84 11.50
N TYR A 132 5.70 5.51 11.43
CA TYR A 132 5.06 4.59 12.36
C TYR A 132 5.67 4.75 13.75
N LEU A 133 4.84 5.14 14.72
CA LEU A 133 5.17 5.17 16.14
C LEU A 133 5.31 3.74 16.69
N PRO A 134 6.07 3.54 17.77
CA PRO A 134 6.12 2.24 18.44
C PRO A 134 4.74 1.84 18.99
N PRO A 135 4.51 0.53 19.22
CA PRO A 135 3.32 0.03 19.90
C PRO A 135 3.13 0.68 21.29
N ASP A 136 1.88 0.78 21.72
CA ASP A 136 1.45 1.48 22.95
C ASP A 136 0.84 0.53 23.98
N ASN A 137 1.21 -0.76 23.88
CA ASN A 137 0.61 -1.88 24.61
C ASN A 137 1.64 -2.70 25.38
#